data_AF-A0A1C6L508-F1
#
_entry.id   AF-A0A1C6L508-F1
#
_cell.length_a   1.000
_cell.length_b   1.000
_cell.length_c   1.000
_cell.angle_alpha   90.00
_cell.angle_beta   90.00
_cell.angle_gamma   90.00
#
_symmetry.space_group_name_H-M   'P 1'
#
loop_
_entity.id
_entity.type
_entity.pdbx_description
1 polymer ?
#
loop_
_entity_poly.entity_id
_entity_poly.type
_entity_poly.pdbx_seq_one_letter_code
_entity_poly.pdbx_strand_id
1 'polypeptide(L)'
;MSDCRLTTFDNPYDPFEQFALWMLFDNRNGYNTCGKIDRLTHYSDDMSEKEFDDEHERVIDEIIDNDFLNIYKKVYRNQKNTDPNTTEVA
;
A
#
# COMPACT_ATOMS: atom_id res chain seq x y z
N MET A 1 -13.60 -2.13 -7.25
CA MET A 1 -12.15 -2.41 -7.27
C MET A 1 -11.47 -1.15 -6.84
N SER A 2 -10.67 -1.26 -5.79
CA SER A 2 -9.98 -0.15 -5.17
C SER A 2 -8.48 -0.41 -5.29
N ASP A 3 -7.85 0.22 -6.28
CA ASP A 3 -6.40 0.15 -6.48
C ASP A 3 -5.69 0.74 -5.26
N CYS A 4 -5.13 -0.17 -4.45
CA CYS A 4 -4.52 0.14 -3.17
C CYS A 4 -3.10 -0.41 -3.09
N ARG A 5 -2.27 0.26 -2.28
CA ARG A 5 -0.90 -0.15 -1.99
C ARG A 5 -0.64 -0.04 -0.50
N LEU A 6 0.25 -0.91 -0.02
CA LEU A 6 0.85 -0.79 1.30
C LEU A 6 2.07 0.12 1.20
N THR A 7 2.19 1.07 2.13
CA THR A 7 3.39 1.88 2.34
C THR A 7 3.71 1.93 3.82
N THR A 8 4.81 2.56 4.20
CA THR A 8 5.12 2.90 5.59
C THR A 8 4.90 4.39 5.85
N PHE A 9 4.67 4.77 7.11
CA PHE A 9 4.43 6.17 7.49
C PHE A 9 5.62 7.10 7.24
N ASP A 10 6.84 6.56 7.22
CA ASP A 10 8.09 7.30 7.03
C ASP A 10 8.57 7.37 5.57
N ASN A 11 7.95 6.62 4.66
CA ASN A 11 8.32 6.65 3.25
C ASN A 11 7.77 7.93 2.58
N PRO A 12 8.64 8.85 2.13
CA PRO A 12 8.22 10.15 1.63
C PRO A 12 7.76 10.11 0.16
N TYR A 13 7.83 8.95 -0.49
CA TYR A 13 7.56 8.81 -1.91
C TYR A 13 6.18 8.21 -2.15
N ASP A 14 5.50 8.70 -3.17
CA ASP A 14 4.22 8.13 -3.59
C ASP A 14 4.44 6.71 -4.18
N PRO A 15 3.78 5.66 -3.65
CA PRO A 15 4.02 4.30 -4.11
C PRO A 15 3.49 4.07 -5.53
N PHE A 16 2.58 4.89 -6.07
CA PHE A 16 2.04 4.77 -7.42
C PHE A 16 2.89 5.54 -8.44
N GLU A 17 3.17 6.81 -8.19
CA GLU A 17 3.83 7.72 -9.13
C GLU A 17 5.37 7.73 -9.01
N GLN A 18 5.90 7.39 -7.82
CA GLN A 18 7.33 7.44 -7.52
C GLN A 18 7.88 6.08 -7.09
N PHE A 19 7.34 5.00 -7.66
CA PHE A 19 7.61 3.61 -7.23
C PHE A 19 9.09 3.27 -7.08
N ALA A 20 9.97 3.71 -8.00
CA ALA A 20 11.40 3.40 -7.91
C ALA A 20 12.07 4.00 -6.66
N LEU A 21 11.72 5.24 -6.31
CA LEU A 21 12.23 5.91 -5.10
C LEU A 21 11.60 5.30 -3.84
N TRP A 22 10.30 5.04 -3.90
CA TRP A 22 9.56 4.34 -2.84
C TRP A 22 10.19 2.99 -2.51
N MET A 23 10.46 2.16 -3.52
CA MET A 23 11.05 0.82 -3.38
C MET A 23 12.48 0.87 -2.87
N LEU A 24 13.28 1.86 -3.32
CA LEU A 24 14.64 2.05 -2.82
C LEU A 24 14.65 2.41 -1.34
N PHE A 25 13.79 3.34 -0.92
CA PHE A 25 13.63 3.70 0.49
C PHE A 25 13.18 2.49 1.31
N ASP A 26 12.14 1.79 0.84
CA ASP A 26 11.55 0.63 1.50
C ASP A 26 12.59 -0.48 1.76
N ASN A 27 13.37 -0.84 0.73
CA ASN A 27 14.42 -1.84 0.84
C ASN A 27 15.58 -1.38 1.72
N ARG A 28 15.99 -0.11 1.63
CA ARG A 28 17.11 0.42 2.42
C ARG A 28 16.81 0.46 3.92
N ASN A 29 15.55 0.68 4.29
CA ASN A 29 15.10 0.66 5.68
C ASN A 29 14.72 -0.76 6.16
N GLY A 30 14.84 -1.77 5.31
CA GLY A 30 14.61 -3.18 5.66
C GLY A 30 13.16 -3.60 5.73
N TYR A 31 12.22 -2.78 5.23
CA TYR A 31 10.79 -3.10 5.23
C TYR A 31 10.45 -4.22 4.23
N ASN A 32 11.03 -4.16 3.03
CA ASN A 32 10.79 -5.10 1.94
C ASN A 32 9.29 -5.41 1.75
N THR A 33 8.49 -4.35 1.65
CA THR A 33 7.03 -4.39 1.65
C THR A 33 6.49 -5.26 0.50
N CYS A 34 7.05 -5.15 -0.71
CA CYS A 34 6.67 -6.00 -1.84
C CYS A 34 6.91 -7.49 -1.54
N GLY A 35 8.09 -7.84 -1.03
CA GLY A 35 8.40 -9.23 -0.66
C GLY A 35 7.57 -9.73 0.52
N LYS A 36 7.09 -8.85 1.40
CA LYS A 36 6.17 -9.19 2.49
C LYS A 36 4.79 -9.58 1.94
N ILE A 37 4.25 -8.78 1.03
CA ILE A 37 2.97 -9.05 0.36
C ILE A 37 3.07 -10.36 -0.43
N ASP A 38 4.10 -10.52 -1.25
CA ASP A 38 4.30 -11.70 -2.11
C ASP A 38 4.29 -13.03 -1.32
N ARG A 39 4.87 -13.05 -0.11
CA ARG A 39 4.87 -14.23 0.77
C ARG A 39 3.51 -14.58 1.37
N LEU A 40 2.59 -13.62 1.45
CA LEU A 40 1.28 -13.77 2.09
C LEU A 40 0.15 -13.95 1.07
N THR A 41 0.38 -13.52 -0.17
CA THR A 41 -0.59 -13.68 -1.26
C THR A 41 -0.69 -15.13 -1.72
N HIS A 42 -1.90 -15.55 -2.02
CA HIS A 42 -2.21 -16.87 -2.58
C HIS A 42 -2.68 -16.77 -4.03
N TYR A 43 -1.82 -16.21 -4.90
CA TYR A 43 -2.12 -16.08 -6.32
C TYR A 43 -2.13 -17.44 -7.04
N SER A 44 -2.99 -17.55 -8.04
CA SER A 44 -3.11 -18.67 -8.96
C SER A 44 -3.24 -18.15 -10.39
N ASP A 45 -2.71 -18.90 -11.36
CA ASP A 45 -2.76 -18.54 -12.78
C ASP A 45 -4.19 -18.48 -13.34
N ASP A 46 -5.16 -19.12 -12.67
CA ASP A 46 -6.57 -19.16 -13.07
C ASP A 46 -7.41 -17.98 -12.51
N MET A 47 -6.81 -17.08 -11.72
CA MET A 47 -7.52 -15.94 -11.14
C MET A 47 -7.84 -14.85 -12.17
N SER A 48 -9.01 -14.23 -12.04
CA SER A 48 -9.36 -13.00 -12.74
C SER A 48 -8.65 -11.78 -12.15
N GLU A 49 -8.53 -10.69 -12.92
CA GLU A 49 -7.96 -9.43 -12.42
C GLU A 49 -8.62 -8.94 -11.12
N LYS A 50 -9.94 -9.15 -10.98
CA LYS A 50 -10.66 -8.81 -9.76
C LYS A 50 -10.23 -9.67 -8.56
N GLU A 51 -10.06 -10.97 -8.76
CA GLU A 51 -9.62 -11.87 -7.70
C GLU A 51 -8.17 -11.58 -7.28
N PHE A 52 -7.31 -11.18 -8.23
CA PHE A 52 -5.98 -10.67 -7.93
C PHE A 52 -6.04 -9.41 -7.05
N ASP A 53 -6.84 -8.42 -7.43
CA ASP A 53 -7.01 -7.17 -6.67
C ASP A 53 -7.60 -7.43 -5.27
N ASP A 54 -8.61 -8.29 -5.16
CA ASP A 54 -9.24 -8.65 -3.89
C ASP A 54 -8.25 -9.37 -2.95
N GLU A 55 -7.44 -10.30 -3.48
CA GLU A 55 -6.41 -10.99 -2.70
C GLU A 55 -5.27 -10.06 -2.27
N HIS A 56 -4.88 -9.13 -3.17
CA HIS A 56 -3.92 -8.09 -2.85
C HIS A 56 -4.40 -7.21 -1.69
N GLU A 57 -5.65 -6.73 -1.77
CA GLU A 57 -6.25 -5.89 -0.75
C GLU A 57 -6.43 -6.65 0.59
N ARG A 58 -6.83 -7.92 0.54
CA ARG A 58 -6.92 -8.79 1.72
C ARG A 58 -5.60 -8.91 2.47
N VAL A 59 -4.49 -9.12 1.76
CA VAL A 59 -3.15 -9.24 2.36
C VAL A 59 -2.70 -7.92 2.96
N ILE A 60 -3.01 -6.79 2.31
CA ILE A 60 -2.72 -5.46 2.85
C ILE A 60 -3.44 -5.26 4.19
N ASP A 61 -4.72 -5.62 4.25
CA ASP A 61 -5.52 -5.50 5.48
C ASP A 61 -4.98 -6.45 6.56
N GLU A 62 -4.61 -7.68 6.22
CA GLU A 62 -3.97 -8.61 7.15
C GLU A 62 -2.66 -8.07 7.74
N ILE A 63 -1.81 -7.43 6.91
CA ILE A 63 -0.56 -6.84 7.40
C ILE A 63 -0.83 -5.71 8.40
N ILE A 64 -1.84 -4.88 8.14
CA ILE A 64 -2.21 -3.74 8.99
C ILE A 64 -2.85 -4.21 10.30
N ASP A 65 -3.76 -5.19 10.23
CA ASP A 65 -4.42 -5.76 11.41
C ASP A 65 -3.41 -6.39 12.39
N ASN A 66 -2.28 -6.86 11.87
CA ASN A 66 -1.19 -7.46 12.65
C ASN A 66 -0.01 -6.49 12.89
N ASP A 67 -0.14 -5.20 12.59
CA ASP A 67 0.92 -4.20 12.75
C ASP A 67 0.89 -3.50 14.12
N PHE A 68 1.34 -4.22 15.15
CA PHE A 68 1.43 -3.69 16.51
C PHE A 68 2.41 -2.52 16.69
N LEU A 69 3.29 -2.28 15.71
CA LEU A 69 4.31 -1.22 15.73
C LEU A 69 3.86 0.04 14.98
N ASN A 70 2.70 0.01 14.30
CA ASN A 70 2.15 1.13 13.53
C ASN A 70 3.16 1.67 12.50
N ILE A 71 3.76 0.76 11.75
CA ILE A 71 4.73 1.01 10.67
C ILE A 71 3.99 1.28 9.35
N TYR A 72 2.93 0.54 9.09
CA TYR A 72 2.31 0.42 7.77
C TYR A 72 1.03 1.26 7.63
N LYS A 73 0.78 1.71 6.39
CA LYS A 73 -0.40 2.47 5.99
C LYS A 73 -0.88 1.99 4.62
N LYS A 74 -2.20 1.77 4.50
CA LYS A 74 -2.88 1.55 3.21
C LYS A 74 -3.20 2.88 2.55
N VAL A 75 -2.91 2.98 1.26
CA VAL A 75 -3.23 4.14 0.43
C VAL A 75 -3.95 3.70 -0.84
N TYR A 76 -4.83 4.54 -1.36
CA TYR A 76 -5.57 4.28 -2.60
C TYR A 76 -5.21 5.32 -3.66
N ARG A 77 -5.06 4.90 -4.92
CA ARG A 77 -4.64 5.76 -6.05
C ARG A 77 -5.51 7.03 -6.23
N ASN A 78 -6.77 6.99 -5.80
CA ASN A 78 -7.74 8.07 -5.99
C ASN A 78 -8.35 8.61 -4.68
N GLN A 79 -7.63 8.54 -3.55
CA GLN A 79 -8.08 9.23 -2.34
C GLN A 79 -8.09 10.74 -2.59
N LYS A 80 -9.27 11.33 -2.84
CA LYS A 80 -9.47 12.76 -2.64
C LYS A 80 -9.13 13.03 -1.18
N ASN A 81 -8.06 13.78 -0.93
CA ASN A 81 -7.76 14.30 0.41
C ASN A 81 -9.01 15.00 0.91
N THR A 82 -9.74 14.33 1.79
CA THR A 82 -10.85 14.93 2.52
C THR A 82 -10.24 15.43 3.83
N ASP A 83 -9.28 16.34 3.71
CA ASP A 83 -8.75 17.04 4.87
C ASP A 83 -9.82 18.04 5.33
N PRO A 84 -10.42 17.90 6.52
CA PRO A 84 -11.43 18.82 7.01
C PRO A 84 -10.86 20.20 7.39
N ASN A 85 -9.54 20.43 7.26
CA ASN A 85 -8.86 21.67 7.65
C ASN A 85 -8.12 22.40 6.51
N THR A 86 -8.28 22.00 5.25
CA THR A 86 -7.74 22.78 4.13
C THR A 86 -8.76 23.85 3.75
N THR A 87 -8.70 25.00 4.43
CA THR A 87 -9.35 26.22 3.94
C THR A 87 -8.69 26.60 2.62
N GLU A 88 -9.36 26.32 1.51
CA GLU A 88 -9.06 26.95 0.23
C GLU A 88 -9.17 28.47 0.43
N VAL A 89 -8.02 29.14 0.51
CA VAL A 89 -7.97 30.60 0.36
C VAL A 89 -8.21 30.92 -1.11
N ALA A 90 -9.34 31.55 -1.37
CA ALA A 90 -9.74 32.10 -2.67
C ALA A 90 -8.80 33.22 -3.14
#